data_AF-A0A3Q7GQN7-F1
#
_entry.id   AF-A0A3Q7GQN7-F1
#
_cell.length_a   1.000
_cell.length_b   1.000
_cell.length_c   1.000
_cell.angle_alpha   90.00
_cell.angle_beta   90.00
_cell.angle_gamma   90.00
#
_symmetry.space_group_name_H-M   'P 1'
#
loop_
_entity.id
_entity.type
_entity.pdbx_description
1 polymer ?
#
loop_
_entity_poly.entity_id
_entity_poly.type
_entity_poly.pdbx_seq_one_letter_code
_entity_poly.pdbx_strand_id
1 'polypeptide(L)'
;MAPPELEELRKKLKEILEVVQIRPSNGPYGTPVLLLGANKVTIKNKYPNPLIEDLFYRLGQDKYYTKVDLRKGYYQVRTTEGDEPKTTCMTRYGE
;
A
#
# COMPACT_ATOMS: atom_id res chain seq x y z
N MET A 1 0.91 -19.93 -6.51
CA MET A 1 1.23 -19.97 -5.08
C MET A 1 1.24 -21.40 -4.61
N ALA A 2 2.29 -21.76 -3.90
CA ALA A 2 2.39 -23.04 -3.23
C ALA A 2 1.35 -23.11 -2.07
N PRO A 3 0.97 -24.33 -1.61
CA PRO A 3 0.06 -24.48 -0.48
C PRO A 3 0.37 -23.62 0.77
N PRO A 4 1.64 -23.52 1.26
CA PRO A 4 1.93 -22.70 2.44
C PRO A 4 1.75 -21.20 2.20
N GLU A 5 2.05 -20.71 1.00
CA GLU A 5 1.88 -19.29 0.64
C GLU A 5 0.39 -18.90 0.63
N LEU A 6 -0.49 -19.82 0.25
CA LEU A 6 -1.95 -19.61 0.25
C LEU A 6 -2.50 -19.52 1.68
N GLU A 7 -1.99 -20.34 2.60
CA GLU A 7 -2.39 -20.31 4.00
C GLU A 7 -1.96 -19.01 4.67
N GLU A 8 -0.72 -18.56 4.44
CA GLU A 8 -0.25 -17.25 4.90
C GLU A 8 -1.04 -16.10 4.31
N LEU A 9 -1.35 -16.15 3.00
CA LEU A 9 -2.16 -15.13 2.35
C LEU A 9 -3.55 -15.05 3.00
N ARG A 10 -4.20 -16.21 3.21
CA ARG A 10 -5.52 -16.27 3.85
C ARG A 10 -5.48 -15.71 5.27
N LYS A 11 -4.43 -16.00 6.04
CA LYS A 11 -4.24 -15.44 7.39
C LYS A 11 -4.12 -13.91 7.34
N LYS A 12 -3.26 -13.38 6.46
CA LYS A 12 -3.08 -11.93 6.29
C LYS A 12 -4.36 -11.23 5.85
N LEU A 13 -5.12 -11.82 4.92
CA LEU A 13 -6.40 -11.24 4.46
C LEU A 13 -7.40 -11.10 5.61
N LYS A 14 -7.53 -12.11 6.46
CA LYS A 14 -8.41 -12.05 7.65
C LYS A 14 -7.98 -10.95 8.62
N GLU A 15 -6.67 -10.87 8.92
CA GLU A 15 -6.14 -9.83 9.81
C GLU A 15 -6.44 -8.41 9.29
N ILE A 16 -6.29 -8.19 7.97
CA ILE A 16 -6.52 -6.87 7.36
C ILE A 16 -8.02 -6.55 7.24
N LEU A 17 -8.88 -7.57 7.07
CA LEU A 17 -10.34 -7.45 7.13
C LEU A 17 -10.83 -7.06 8.53
N GLU A 18 -10.30 -7.68 9.59
CA GLU A 18 -10.65 -7.38 10.98
C GLU A 18 -10.33 -5.92 11.36
N VAL A 19 -9.23 -5.38 10.83
CA VAL A 19 -8.82 -3.98 11.03
C VAL A 19 -9.58 -3.01 10.10
N VAL A 20 -10.53 -3.50 9.29
CA VAL A 20 -11.37 -2.73 8.35
C VAL A 20 -10.54 -1.90 7.35
N GLN A 21 -9.37 -2.42 6.96
CA GLN A 21 -8.51 -1.78 5.95
C GLN A 21 -8.91 -2.18 4.53
N ILE A 22 -9.51 -3.37 4.38
CA ILE A 22 -10.06 -3.86 3.10
C ILE A 22 -11.52 -4.28 3.31
N ARG A 23 -12.27 -4.37 2.20
CA ARG A 23 -13.65 -4.86 2.17
C ARG A 23 -13.87 -5.70 0.92
N PRO A 24 -14.79 -6.67 0.96
CA PRO A 24 -15.27 -7.36 -0.24
C PRO A 24 -15.76 -6.36 -1.29
N SER A 25 -15.48 -6.63 -2.56
CA SER A 25 -15.84 -5.73 -3.66
C SER A 25 -16.17 -6.50 -4.94
N ASN A 26 -17.30 -6.16 -5.55
CA ASN A 26 -17.70 -6.66 -6.87
C ASN A 26 -17.32 -5.67 -8.00
N GLY A 27 -16.24 -4.92 -7.80
CA GLY A 27 -15.78 -3.92 -8.76
C GLY A 27 -15.37 -4.52 -10.11
N PRO A 28 -15.47 -3.75 -11.21
CA PRO A 28 -15.09 -4.23 -12.56
C PRO A 28 -13.58 -4.38 -12.73
N TYR A 29 -12.78 -3.88 -11.77
CA TYR A 29 -11.33 -3.99 -11.77
C TYR A 29 -10.90 -5.16 -10.92
N GLY A 30 -9.84 -5.84 -11.34
CA GLY A 30 -9.25 -6.93 -10.58
C GLY A 30 -7.82 -7.14 -11.00
N THR A 31 -6.89 -6.83 -10.10
CA THR A 31 -5.48 -7.20 -10.30
C THR A 31 -5.16 -8.40 -9.41
N PRO A 32 -4.54 -9.49 -9.91
CA PRO A 32 -4.09 -10.57 -9.05
C PRO A 32 -3.21 -10.03 -7.91
N VAL A 33 -3.38 -10.55 -6.69
CA VAL A 33 -2.70 -10.03 -5.46
C VAL A 33 -1.19 -9.82 -5.61
N LEU A 34 -0.52 -10.63 -6.44
CA LEU A 34 0.93 -10.55 -6.67
C LEU A 34 1.34 -9.64 -7.84
N LEU A 35 0.39 -9.10 -8.61
CA LEU A 35 0.68 -8.35 -9.83
C LEU A 35 0.51 -6.84 -9.61
N LEU A 36 1.43 -6.07 -10.19
CA LEU A 36 1.46 -4.60 -10.14
C LEU A 36 0.72 -3.95 -11.33
N GLY A 37 -0.27 -4.65 -11.90
CA GLY A 37 -0.92 -4.29 -13.17
C GLY A 37 -1.55 -2.89 -13.17
N ALA A 38 -2.13 -2.47 -12.04
CA ALA A 38 -2.78 -1.18 -11.88
C ALA A 38 -1.83 0.01 -12.12
N ASN A 39 -0.53 -0.13 -11.85
CA ASN A 39 0.43 0.98 -11.98
C ASN A 39 0.70 1.43 -13.41
N LYS A 40 0.35 0.61 -14.42
CA LYS A 40 0.54 0.97 -15.84
C LYS A 40 -0.55 1.88 -16.37
N VAL A 41 -1.75 1.80 -15.80
CA VAL A 41 -2.94 2.55 -16.25
C VAL A 41 -3.18 3.83 -15.45
N THR A 42 -2.44 4.04 -14.36
CA THR A 42 -2.55 5.24 -13.53
C THR A 42 -1.71 6.40 -14.08
N ILE A 43 -2.21 7.62 -13.86
CA ILE A 43 -1.47 8.85 -14.19
C ILE A 43 -0.34 9.01 -13.16
N LYS A 44 0.90 9.12 -13.65
CA LYS A 44 2.07 9.29 -12.78
C LYS A 44 2.03 10.67 -12.11
N ASN A 45 1.82 10.70 -10.80
CA ASN A 45 1.96 11.89 -9.98
C ASN A 45 3.35 11.91 -9.32
N LYS A 46 4.31 12.61 -9.91
CA LYS A 46 5.70 12.67 -9.43
C LYS A 46 5.88 13.82 -8.45
N TYR A 47 6.20 13.49 -7.20
CA TYR A 47 6.72 14.45 -6.23
C TYR A 47 8.25 14.42 -6.22
N PRO A 48 8.92 15.57 -6.03
CA PRO A 48 10.37 15.60 -5.92
C PRO A 48 10.78 14.84 -4.65
N ASN A 49 11.42 13.68 -4.82
CA ASN A 49 12.08 13.00 -3.71
C ASN A 49 13.47 13.62 -3.53
N PRO A 50 13.73 14.35 -2.44
CA PRO A 50 15.01 15.03 -2.26
C PRO A 50 16.16 14.03 -2.22
N LEU A 51 17.32 14.46 -2.70
CA LEU A 51 18.54 13.66 -2.54
C LEU A 51 18.89 13.57 -1.06
N ILE A 52 19.50 12.46 -0.66
CA ILE A 52 19.85 12.25 0.73
C ILE A 52 20.83 13.33 1.23
N GLU A 53 21.72 13.81 0.35
CA GLU A 53 22.66 14.91 0.62
C GLU A 53 21.93 16.22 0.90
N ASP A 54 20.89 16.54 0.12
CA ASP A 54 20.06 17.75 0.34
C ASP A 54 19.34 17.71 1.69
N LEU A 55 18.88 16.52 2.10
CA LEU A 55 18.25 16.32 3.41
C LEU A 55 19.24 16.54 4.55
N PHE A 56 20.45 16.00 4.45
CA PHE A 56 21.48 16.18 5.47
C PHE A 56 22.03 17.61 5.53
N TYR A 57 22.18 18.27 4.39
CA TYR A 57 22.56 19.69 4.36
C TYR A 57 21.53 20.57 5.08
N ARG A 58 20.23 20.29 4.87
CA ARG A 58 19.13 21.00 5.57
C ARG A 58 19.06 20.71 7.06
N LEU A 59 19.45 19.50 7.48
CA LEU A 59 19.46 19.11 8.89
C LEU A 59 20.47 19.95 9.71
N GLY A 60 21.48 20.53 9.06
CA GLY A 60 22.50 21.35 9.71
C GLY A 60 23.48 20.53 10.56
N GLN A 61 24.10 21.20 11.53
CA GLN A 61 25.02 20.58 12.50
C GLN A 61 24.46 20.69 13.91
N ASP A 62 23.19 20.36 14.07
CA ASP A 62 22.58 20.28 15.41
C ASP A 62 23.11 19.07 16.18
N LYS A 63 23.09 19.21 17.51
CA LYS A 63 23.67 18.23 18.44
C LYS A 63 22.75 17.03 18.70
N TYR A 64 21.44 17.20 18.50
CA TYR A 64 20.43 16.19 18.82
C TYR A 64 19.39 16.12 17.71
N TYR A 65 19.04 14.90 17.31
CA TYR A 65 18.01 14.64 16.31
C TYR A 65 17.03 13.59 16.83
N THR A 66 15.77 13.75 16.44
CA THR A 66 14.72 12.75 16.69
C THR A 66 14.19 12.27 15.35
N LYS A 67 14.16 10.94 15.18
CA LYS A 67 13.56 10.30 14.00
C LYS A 67 12.24 9.67 14.39
N VAL A 68 11.21 9.94 13.60
CA VAL A 68 9.90 9.30 13.71
C VAL A 68 9.70 8.45 12.46
N ASP A 69 9.28 7.20 12.64
CA ASP A 69 8.99 6.27 11.55
C ASP A 69 7.51 5.90 11.53
N LEU A 70 6.86 6.10 10.38
CA LEU A 70 5.45 5.75 10.18
C LEU A 70 5.34 4.33 9.59
N ARG A 71 5.57 3.30 10.41
CA ARG A 71 5.54 1.88 9.99
C ARG A 71 4.32 1.46 9.18
N LYS A 72 3.15 2.06 9.45
CA LYS A 72 1.88 1.81 8.75
C LYS A 72 1.37 3.01 7.95
N GLY A 73 2.25 3.94 7.55
CA GLY A 73 1.87 5.21 6.93
C GLY A 73 0.94 5.06 5.72
N TYR A 74 1.17 4.06 4.87
CA TYR A 74 0.30 3.78 3.71
C TYR A 74 -1.15 3.46 4.09
N TYR A 75 -1.38 2.74 5.20
CA TYR A 75 -2.72 2.37 5.64
C TYR A 75 -3.47 3.49 6.38
N GLN A 76 -2.77 4.59 6.72
CA GLN A 76 -3.37 5.74 7.40
C GLN A 76 -4.01 6.73 6.42
N VAL A 77 -3.58 6.72 5.16
CA VAL A 77 -4.12 7.58 4.10
C VAL A 77 -5.30 6.88 3.44
N ARG A 78 -6.46 7.52 3.42
CA ARG A 78 -7.67 6.97 2.80
C ARG A 78 -7.63 7.16 1.28
N THR A 79 -8.12 6.16 0.55
CA THR A 79 -8.42 6.29 -0.87
C THR A 79 -9.55 7.30 -1.07
N THR A 80 -9.46 8.09 -2.14
CA THR A 80 -10.53 9.01 -2.53
C THR A 80 -11.82 8.23 -2.79
N GLU A 81 -12.95 8.78 -2.34
CA GLU A 81 -14.27 8.20 -2.56
C GLU A 81 -14.55 8.08 -4.07
N GLY A 82 -15.01 6.89 -4.50
CA GLY A 82 -15.22 6.54 -5.91
C GLY A 82 -14.03 5.85 -6.58
N ASP A 83 -12.82 6.00 -6.03
CA ASP A 83 -11.60 5.38 -6.57
C ASP A 83 -11.24 4.06 -5.89
N GLU A 84 -11.98 3.63 -4.87
CA GLU A 84 -11.75 2.38 -4.15
C GLU A 84 -11.71 1.15 -5.08
N PRO A 85 -12.62 1.01 -6.09
CA PRO A 85 -12.59 -0.12 -7.02
C PRO A 85 -11.27 -0.22 -7.80
N LYS A 86 -10.54 0.87 -8.01
CA LYS A 86 -9.26 0.85 -8.75
C LYS A 86 -8.18 0.06 -8.00
N THR A 87 -8.34 -0.11 -6.69
CA THR A 87 -7.44 -0.87 -5.81
C THR A 87 -7.89 -2.32 -5.57
N THR A 88 -8.96 -2.78 -6.24
CA THR A 88 -9.48 -4.14 -6.08
C THR A 88 -8.45 -5.19 -6.53
N CYS A 89 -8.20 -6.15 -5.65
CA CYS A 89 -7.33 -7.29 -5.92
C CYS A 89 -8.11 -8.59 -5.98
N MET A 90 -7.76 -9.46 -6.94
CA MET A 90 -8.38 -10.78 -7.07
C MET A 90 -7.55 -11.81 -6.30
N THR A 91 -8.18 -12.39 -5.28
CA THR A 91 -7.65 -13.54 -4.54
C THR A 91 -8.21 -14.83 -5.14
N ARG A 92 -7.58 -15.98 -4.87
CA ARG A 92 -8.16 -17.30 -5.23
C ARG A 92 -9.48 -17.61 -4.50
N TYR A 93 -9.84 -16.81 -3.52
CA TYR A 93 -11.01 -17.03 -2.65
C TYR A 93 -12.25 -16.26 -3.13
N GLY A 94 -12.10 -15.28 -4.02
CA GLY A 94 -13.24 -14.56 -4.61
C GLY A 94 -14.05 -13.69 -3.64
N GLU A 95 -13.45 -13.32 -2.50
CA GLU A 95 -14.01 -12.37 -1.52
C GLU A 95 -13.64 -10.93 -1.86
#